data_AF-M5GH06-F1
#
_entry.id   AF-M5GH06-F1
#
_cell.length_a   1.000
_cell.length_b   1.000
_cell.length_c   1.000
_cell.angle_alpha   90.00
_cell.angle_beta   90.00
_cell.angle_gamma   90.00
#
_symmetry.space_group_name_H-M   'P 1'
#
loop_
_entity.id
_entity.type
_entity.pdbx_description
1 polymer ?
#
loop_
_entity_poly.entity_id
_entity_poly.type
_entity_poly.pdbx_seq_one_letter_code
_entity_poly.pdbx_strand_id
1 'polypeptide(L)'
;MDHHFGSPHSTKRIIVGTPAPTQSAAPGGGGRGMTPAQPNIGGGPPHPSQPVPQTPHIPPHPSLPQPPPSNVHPPDPSTNFTYQRGVLSAISRMRAPAPGNTAPGPVDQALLRRWLVLAPSYLMHDQSISTSPEEGVLAWAEGMHALVGVLQMLHSQGVLEWETMDTASRAFAESWSAAKCWTGMERAKEAIQAAGRRLRALLDPQDYVRYRGRRLYPGQD
;
A
#
# COMPACT_ATOMS: atom_id res chain seq x y z
N MET A 1 -24.74 39.44 -30.85
CA MET A 1 -23.62 38.59 -31.32
C MET A 1 -23.59 37.43 -30.36
N ASP A 2 -24.45 36.48 -30.68
CA ASP A 2 -25.00 35.48 -29.79
C ASP A 2 -24.35 34.14 -30.11
N HIS A 3 -23.49 33.66 -29.22
CA HIS A 3 -22.96 32.30 -29.31
C HIS A 3 -23.83 31.36 -28.48
N HIS A 4 -24.74 30.70 -29.18
CA HIS A 4 -25.50 29.53 -28.74
C HIS A 4 -24.55 28.43 -28.21
N PHE A 5 -24.65 28.14 -26.92
CA PHE A 5 -24.17 26.89 -26.34
C PHE A 5 -25.18 25.79 -26.65
N GLY A 6 -24.78 24.85 -27.50
CA GLY A 6 -25.57 23.67 -27.86
C GLY A 6 -25.78 22.75 -26.66
N SER A 7 -27.04 22.37 -26.45
CA SER A 7 -27.49 21.43 -25.43
C SER A 7 -27.11 19.98 -25.75
N PRO A 8 -26.84 19.12 -24.74
CA PRO A 8 -26.47 17.73 -24.94
C PRO A 8 -27.70 16.82 -25.07
N HIS A 9 -27.85 16.13 -26.20
CA HIS A 9 -28.78 15.02 -26.36
C HIS A 9 -28.08 13.77 -26.87
N SER A 10 -27.87 12.78 -25.99
CA SER A 10 -28.18 11.37 -26.31
C SER A 10 -28.09 10.48 -25.07
N THR A 11 -29.13 10.52 -24.25
CA THR A 11 -29.37 9.52 -23.19
C THR A 11 -29.93 8.27 -23.85
N LYS A 12 -29.08 7.31 -24.20
CA LYS A 12 -29.53 5.93 -24.49
C LYS A 12 -29.76 5.22 -23.15
N ARG A 13 -31.03 5.18 -22.71
CA ARG A 13 -31.51 4.22 -21.72
C ARG A 13 -31.34 2.81 -22.30
N ILE A 14 -30.38 2.05 -21.78
CA ILE A 14 -30.39 0.60 -21.92
C ILE A 14 -31.32 0.07 -20.84
N ILE A 15 -32.47 -0.43 -21.26
CA ILE A 15 -33.38 -1.21 -20.43
C ILE A 15 -32.70 -2.57 -20.22
N VAL A 16 -32.04 -2.75 -19.08
CA VAL A 16 -31.65 -4.08 -18.62
C VAL A 16 -32.87 -4.69 -17.94
N GLY A 17 -33.48 -5.67 -18.61
CA GLY A 17 -34.57 -6.45 -18.06
C GLY A 17 -34.13 -7.19 -16.81
N THR A 18 -34.90 -7.01 -15.75
CA THR A 18 -34.81 -7.74 -14.49
C THR A 18 -35.37 -9.16 -14.70
N PRO A 19 -34.59 -10.24 -14.58
CA PRO A 19 -35.17 -11.56 -14.37
C PRO A 19 -35.63 -11.69 -12.91
N ALA A 20 -36.86 -12.20 -12.76
CA ALA A 20 -37.55 -12.43 -11.50
C ALA A 20 -36.77 -13.35 -10.54
N PRO A 21 -36.97 -13.22 -9.21
CA PRO A 21 -36.39 -14.13 -8.24
C PRO A 21 -37.12 -15.47 -8.26
N THR A 22 -36.46 -16.50 -8.79
CA THR A 22 -36.85 -17.89 -8.56
C THR A 22 -36.53 -18.25 -7.11
N GLN A 23 -37.56 -18.26 -6.27
CA GLN A 23 -37.53 -18.86 -4.95
C GLN A 23 -37.36 -20.38 -5.12
N SER A 24 -36.21 -20.92 -4.74
CA SER A 24 -36.03 -22.34 -4.54
C SER A 24 -35.80 -22.60 -3.06
N ALA A 25 -36.86 -23.09 -2.41
CA ALA A 25 -36.85 -23.57 -1.04
C ALA A 25 -36.18 -24.96 -1.01
N ALA A 26 -35.26 -25.16 -0.06
CA ALA A 26 -34.75 -26.47 0.31
C ALA A 26 -34.20 -26.42 1.76
N PRO A 27 -34.16 -27.55 2.48
CA PRO A 27 -34.56 -27.62 3.88
C PRO A 27 -33.39 -27.60 4.87
N GLY A 28 -33.77 -27.38 6.12
CA GLY A 28 -32.88 -27.42 7.28
C GLY A 28 -32.17 -28.75 7.48
N GLY A 29 -30.98 -28.65 8.06
CA GLY A 29 -30.21 -29.76 8.60
C GLY A 29 -29.41 -29.25 9.78
N GLY A 30 -29.82 -29.66 10.98
CA GLY A 30 -29.08 -29.40 12.21
C GLY A 30 -27.80 -30.24 12.30
N GLY A 31 -26.84 -29.73 13.04
CA GLY A 31 -25.63 -30.43 13.49
C GLY A 31 -24.82 -29.49 14.38
N ARG A 32 -25.11 -29.40 15.67
CA ARG A 32 -24.42 -30.14 16.74
C ARG A 32 -22.90 -30.25 16.53
N GLY A 33 -22.19 -29.31 17.17
CA GLY A 33 -21.18 -29.57 18.20
C GLY A 33 -19.90 -30.27 17.79
N MET A 34 -18.77 -29.60 18.02
CA MET A 34 -17.55 -30.21 18.57
C MET A 34 -16.52 -29.11 18.90
N THR A 35 -16.36 -28.84 20.19
CA THR A 35 -15.21 -28.16 20.80
C THR A 35 -13.97 -29.06 20.74
N PRO A 36 -12.83 -28.60 20.21
CA PRO A 36 -11.56 -29.25 20.47
C PRO A 36 -10.95 -28.73 21.79
N ALA A 37 -10.62 -29.68 22.65
CA ALA A 37 -9.97 -29.51 23.93
C ALA A 37 -8.54 -28.94 23.79
N GLN A 38 -8.19 -28.01 24.67
CA GLN A 38 -6.83 -27.52 24.88
C GLN A 38 -6.01 -28.55 25.68
N PRO A 39 -4.82 -28.98 25.20
CA PRO A 39 -3.87 -29.69 26.05
C PRO A 39 -3.16 -28.71 26.98
N ASN A 40 -3.40 -28.91 28.27
CA ASN A 40 -2.67 -28.34 29.40
C ASN A 40 -1.25 -28.96 29.42
N ILE A 41 -0.22 -28.20 29.08
CA ILE A 41 1.19 -28.64 29.21
C ILE A 41 1.72 -28.12 30.55
N GLY A 42 2.11 -29.09 31.38
CA GLY A 42 2.45 -28.93 32.77
C GLY A 42 3.78 -28.24 33.04
N GLY A 43 3.89 -27.75 34.27
CA GLY A 43 5.06 -27.11 34.81
C GLY A 43 6.27 -28.03 34.90
N GLY A 44 7.40 -27.50 34.47
CA GLY A 44 8.73 -28.05 34.72
C GLY A 44 9.30 -27.56 36.06
N PRO A 45 10.17 -28.36 36.70
CA PRO A 45 10.78 -28.06 38.01
C PRO A 45 11.84 -26.95 37.95
N PRO A 46 12.18 -26.33 39.10
CA PRO A 46 13.19 -25.27 39.20
C PRO A 46 14.60 -25.81 38.91
N HIS A 47 15.30 -25.14 38.00
CA HIS A 47 16.69 -25.43 37.63
C HIS A 47 17.65 -24.93 38.73
N PRO A 48 18.66 -25.72 39.15
CA PRO A 48 19.65 -25.29 40.14
C PRO A 48 20.62 -24.25 39.56
N SER A 49 20.95 -23.28 40.40
CA SER A 49 21.91 -22.21 40.17
C SER A 49 23.30 -22.76 39.84
N GLN A 50 23.82 -22.44 38.64
CA GLN A 50 25.23 -22.65 38.32
C GLN A 50 26.10 -21.52 38.91
N PRO A 51 27.31 -21.84 39.41
CA PRO A 51 28.28 -20.86 39.86
C PRO A 51 28.91 -20.11 38.69
N VAL A 52 29.05 -18.80 38.88
CA VAL A 52 29.61 -17.82 37.94
C VAL A 52 31.10 -18.09 37.68
N PRO A 53 31.54 -18.26 36.42
CA PRO A 53 32.97 -18.32 36.10
C PRO A 53 33.61 -16.94 36.28
N GLN A 54 34.71 -16.89 37.05
CA GLN A 54 35.52 -15.69 37.22
C GLN A 54 36.14 -15.28 35.88
N THR A 55 35.97 -14.01 35.54
CA THR A 55 36.43 -13.41 34.27
C THR A 55 37.95 -13.28 34.29
N PRO A 56 38.69 -13.84 33.30
CA PRO A 56 40.11 -13.60 33.18
C PRO A 56 40.37 -12.13 32.79
N HIS A 57 41.36 -11.52 33.46
CA HIS A 57 41.81 -10.15 33.21
C HIS A 57 42.31 -10.02 31.76
N ILE A 58 41.55 -9.28 30.93
CA ILE A 58 41.90 -8.99 29.54
C ILE A 58 42.86 -7.79 29.52
N PRO A 59 44.04 -7.89 28.90
CA PRO A 59 44.95 -6.76 28.71
C PRO A 59 44.35 -5.68 27.79
N PRO A 60 44.76 -4.40 27.92
CA PRO A 60 44.18 -3.30 27.15
C PRO A 60 44.41 -3.49 25.65
N HIS A 61 43.29 -3.63 24.91
CA HIS A 61 43.28 -3.78 23.46
C HIS A 61 43.68 -2.45 22.78
N PRO A 62 44.49 -2.47 21.71
CA PRO A 62 44.72 -1.28 20.88
C PRO A 62 43.39 -0.83 20.26
N SER A 63 43.10 0.46 20.40
CA SER A 63 41.84 1.08 20.00
C SER A 63 41.55 0.84 18.51
N LEU A 64 40.52 0.03 18.24
CA LEU A 64 39.95 -0.10 16.89
C LEU A 64 39.43 1.27 16.43
N PRO A 65 39.53 1.60 15.13
CA PRO A 65 38.95 2.82 14.57
C PRO A 65 37.46 2.87 14.89
N GLN A 66 37.04 3.93 15.59
CA GLN A 66 35.63 4.12 15.94
C GLN A 66 34.79 4.17 14.66
N PRO A 67 33.69 3.40 14.59
CA PRO A 67 32.72 3.55 13.50
C PRO A 67 32.19 5.00 13.51
N PRO A 68 31.85 5.55 12.33
CA PRO A 68 31.26 6.89 12.25
C PRO A 68 30.05 6.96 13.19
N PRO A 69 29.76 8.13 13.79
CA PRO A 69 28.64 8.27 14.69
C PRO A 69 27.36 7.94 13.90
N SER A 70 26.83 6.74 14.17
CA SER A 70 25.49 6.33 13.75
C SER A 70 24.49 7.18 14.52
N ASN A 71 24.34 8.44 14.11
CA ASN A 71 23.34 9.36 14.63
C ASN A 71 21.94 9.01 14.06
N VAL A 72 21.65 7.72 13.95
CA VAL A 72 20.33 7.20 13.61
C VAL A 72 19.63 7.00 14.93
N HIS A 73 19.13 8.10 15.50
CA HIS A 73 18.22 8.01 16.63
C HIS A 73 17.06 7.10 16.19
N PRO A 74 16.73 6.03 16.93
CA PRO A 74 15.54 5.25 16.60
C PRO A 74 14.35 6.20 16.59
N PRO A 75 13.49 6.15 15.56
CA PRO A 75 12.30 6.99 15.52
C PRO A 75 11.52 6.76 16.80
N ASP A 76 11.14 7.86 17.46
CA ASP A 76 10.37 7.81 18.69
C ASP A 76 9.11 6.97 18.43
N PRO A 77 8.84 5.90 19.21
CA PRO A 77 7.65 5.07 19.03
C PRO A 77 6.34 5.86 19.18
N SER A 78 6.37 7.08 19.72
CA SER A 78 5.23 8.00 19.77
C SER A 78 4.95 8.74 18.47
N THR A 79 5.89 8.76 17.51
CA THR A 79 5.61 9.31 16.17
C THR A 79 4.83 8.30 15.35
N ASN A 80 3.49 8.42 15.37
CA ASN A 80 2.58 7.73 14.46
C ASN A 80 3.15 7.76 13.03
N PHE A 81 3.63 6.61 12.57
CA PHE A 81 4.25 6.48 11.26
C PHE A 81 3.15 6.29 10.20
N THR A 82 2.67 7.40 9.64
CA THR A 82 1.64 7.38 8.60
C THR A 82 2.21 6.98 7.25
N TYR A 83 1.34 6.46 6.38
CA TYR A 83 1.70 6.08 5.01
C TYR A 83 2.33 7.23 4.24
N GLN A 84 1.73 8.41 4.35
CA GLN A 84 2.22 9.64 3.72
C GLN A 84 3.67 9.90 4.08
N ARG A 85 3.99 9.90 5.39
CA ARG A 85 5.32 10.23 5.88
C ARG A 85 6.36 9.23 5.39
N GLY A 86 5.99 7.95 5.41
CA GLY A 86 6.81 6.88 4.85
C GLY A 86 7.09 7.06 3.36
N VAL A 87 6.04 7.31 2.56
CA VAL A 87 6.13 7.54 1.11
C VAL A 87 6.99 8.77 0.79
N LEU A 88 6.72 9.92 1.42
CA LEU A 88 7.45 11.16 1.16
C LEU A 88 8.93 11.05 1.53
N SER A 89 9.24 10.36 2.64
CA SER A 89 10.61 10.04 3.03
C SER A 89 11.30 9.14 2.00
N ALA A 90 10.60 8.13 1.48
CA ALA A 90 11.13 7.27 0.44
C ALA A 90 11.34 8.00 -0.89
N ILE A 91 10.39 8.81 -1.35
CA ILE A 91 10.53 9.60 -2.58
C ILE A 91 11.73 10.55 -2.49
N SER A 92 11.90 11.22 -1.35
CA SER A 92 13.05 12.09 -1.11
C SER A 92 14.37 11.33 -1.21
N ARG A 93 14.45 10.11 -0.64
CA ARG A 93 15.63 9.25 -0.74
C ARG A 93 15.89 8.74 -2.14
N MET A 94 14.85 8.35 -2.89
CA MET A 94 14.97 7.87 -4.28
C MET A 94 15.48 8.96 -5.24
N ARG A 95 15.25 10.23 -4.92
CA ARG A 95 15.66 11.39 -5.72
C ARG A 95 16.94 12.05 -5.23
N ALA A 96 17.49 11.57 -4.11
CA ALA A 96 18.71 12.14 -3.56
C ALA A 96 19.84 11.98 -4.59
N PRO A 97 20.61 13.05 -4.86
CA PRO A 97 21.76 12.95 -5.75
C PRO A 97 22.79 11.98 -5.18
N ALA A 98 23.47 11.25 -6.07
CA ALA A 98 24.62 10.44 -5.68
C ALA A 98 25.74 11.35 -5.12
N PRO A 99 26.58 10.88 -4.17
CA PRO A 99 27.70 11.66 -3.66
C PRO A 99 28.59 12.14 -4.81
N GLY A 100 28.77 13.45 -4.95
CA GLY A 100 29.56 14.06 -6.02
C GLY A 100 28.82 14.36 -7.33
N ASN A 101 27.50 14.12 -7.39
CA ASN A 101 26.65 14.55 -8.50
C ASN A 101 25.63 15.58 -8.00
N THR A 102 25.28 16.58 -8.81
CA THR A 102 24.20 17.53 -8.51
C THR A 102 22.89 17.15 -9.18
N ALA A 103 22.93 16.26 -10.18
CA ALA A 103 21.72 15.78 -10.84
C ALA A 103 21.01 14.71 -9.98
N PRO A 104 19.67 14.70 -9.96
CA PRO A 104 18.90 13.62 -9.33
C PRO A 104 19.26 12.28 -9.97
N GLY A 105 19.49 11.27 -9.13
CA GLY A 105 19.67 9.89 -9.61
C GLY A 105 18.38 9.32 -10.23
N PRO A 106 18.47 8.19 -10.94
CA PRO A 106 17.29 7.45 -11.38
C PRO A 106 16.47 7.01 -10.16
N VAL A 107 15.14 7.07 -10.27
CA VAL A 107 14.24 6.63 -9.20
C VAL A 107 14.37 5.11 -9.00
N ASP A 108 14.63 4.68 -7.77
CA ASP A 108 14.59 3.27 -7.40
C ASP A 108 13.15 2.71 -7.46
N GLN A 109 12.81 2.09 -8.59
CA GLN A 109 11.49 1.50 -8.79
C GLN A 109 11.20 0.29 -7.89
N ALA A 110 12.23 -0.38 -7.35
CA ALA A 110 12.02 -1.48 -6.40
C ALA A 110 11.57 -0.96 -5.03
N LEU A 111 12.12 0.18 -4.58
CA LEU A 111 11.59 0.88 -3.41
C LEU A 111 10.17 1.43 -3.67
N LEU A 112 9.90 1.98 -4.84
CA LEU A 112 8.56 2.42 -5.24
C LEU A 112 7.52 1.29 -5.16
N ARG A 113 7.84 0.11 -5.71
CA ARG A 113 6.98 -1.08 -5.65
C ARG A 113 6.70 -1.52 -4.21
N ARG A 114 7.69 -1.48 -3.31
CA ARG A 114 7.48 -1.78 -1.88
C ARG A 114 6.42 -0.87 -1.26
N TRP A 115 6.47 0.43 -1.54
CA TRP A 115 5.46 1.36 -1.02
C TRP A 115 4.07 1.16 -1.64
N LEU A 116 3.99 0.79 -2.91
CA LEU A 116 2.72 0.44 -3.56
C LEU A 116 2.07 -0.79 -2.89
N VAL A 117 2.83 -1.87 -2.69
CA VAL A 117 2.35 -3.10 -2.03
C VAL A 117 1.85 -2.83 -0.61
N LEU A 118 2.46 -1.87 0.09
CA LEU A 118 2.05 -1.50 1.45
C LEU A 118 0.75 -0.67 1.50
N ALA A 119 0.30 -0.08 0.38
CA ALA A 119 -0.83 0.86 0.37
C ALA A 119 -2.12 0.28 0.99
N PRO A 120 -2.57 -0.95 0.67
CA PRO A 120 -3.81 -1.49 1.23
C PRO A 120 -3.72 -1.72 2.75
N SER A 121 -2.58 -2.20 3.25
CA SER A 121 -2.38 -2.41 4.69
C SER A 121 -2.32 -1.09 5.44
N TYR A 122 -1.66 -0.09 4.86
CA TYR A 122 -1.56 1.24 5.45
C TYR A 122 -2.87 2.02 5.41
N LEU A 123 -3.77 1.74 4.46
CA LEU A 123 -5.13 2.29 4.47
C LEU A 123 -5.85 1.91 5.77
N MET A 124 -5.77 0.64 6.16
CA MET A 124 -6.38 0.14 7.40
C MET A 124 -5.68 0.68 8.65
N HIS A 125 -4.34 0.73 8.61
CA HIS A 125 -3.53 1.25 9.69
C HIS A 125 -3.83 2.72 9.97
N ASP A 126 -3.68 3.59 8.96
CA ASP A 126 -3.81 5.04 9.14
C ASP A 126 -5.22 5.42 9.59
N GLN A 127 -6.25 4.72 9.10
CA GLN A 127 -7.64 4.86 9.55
C GLN A 127 -7.83 4.50 11.04
N SER A 128 -7.02 3.60 11.58
CA SER A 128 -7.15 3.08 12.96
C SER A 128 -6.29 3.82 13.99
N ILE A 129 -5.13 4.33 13.59
CA ILE A 129 -4.12 4.91 14.52
C ILE A 129 -4.18 6.43 14.64
N SER A 130 -4.84 7.10 13.70
CA SER A 130 -4.89 8.57 13.66
C SER A 130 -5.90 9.12 14.68
N THR A 131 -5.67 10.34 15.17
CA THR A 131 -6.57 11.02 16.12
C THR A 131 -8.01 11.10 15.60
N SER A 132 -8.18 11.20 14.28
CA SER A 132 -9.46 10.95 13.62
C SER A 132 -9.29 9.99 12.42
N PRO A 133 -10.26 9.08 12.17
CA PRO A 133 -10.24 8.21 10.99
C PRO A 133 -10.16 8.97 9.67
N GLU A 134 -10.80 10.14 9.62
CA GLU A 134 -10.84 11.00 8.44
C GLU A 134 -9.46 11.58 8.09
N GLU A 135 -8.73 12.05 9.11
CA GLU A 135 -7.35 12.53 8.96
C GLU A 135 -6.40 11.42 8.51
N GLY A 136 -6.55 10.22 9.07
CA GLY A 136 -5.77 9.06 8.66
C GLY A 136 -5.97 8.69 7.19
N VAL A 137 -7.23 8.63 6.75
CA VAL A 137 -7.57 8.37 5.34
C VAL A 137 -7.03 9.48 4.42
N LEU A 138 -7.08 10.74 4.86
CA LEU A 138 -6.55 11.87 4.09
C LEU A 138 -5.04 11.77 3.93
N ALA A 139 -4.29 11.53 5.02
CA ALA A 139 -2.85 11.32 4.96
C ALA A 139 -2.49 10.14 4.05
N TRP A 140 -3.20 9.01 4.19
CA TRP A 140 -3.03 7.87 3.29
C TRP A 140 -3.25 8.25 1.82
N ALA A 141 -4.32 9.00 1.53
CA ALA A 141 -4.64 9.44 0.17
C ALA A 141 -3.53 10.34 -0.42
N GLU A 142 -2.98 11.26 0.38
CA GLU A 142 -1.85 12.10 -0.03
C GLU A 142 -0.61 11.27 -0.39
N GLY A 143 -0.29 10.26 0.42
CA GLY A 143 0.77 9.29 0.11
C GLY A 143 0.51 8.56 -1.22
N MET A 144 -0.70 8.06 -1.41
CA MET A 144 -1.09 7.36 -2.63
C MET A 144 -1.00 8.26 -3.88
N HIS A 145 -1.48 9.50 -3.79
CA HIS A 145 -1.40 10.48 -4.86
C HIS A 145 0.04 10.87 -5.20
N ALA A 146 0.93 10.94 -4.20
CA ALA A 146 2.35 11.17 -4.42
C ALA A 146 3.00 10.03 -5.23
N LEU A 147 2.68 8.76 -4.91
CA LEU A 147 3.16 7.61 -5.69
C LEU A 147 2.68 7.66 -7.13
N VAL A 148 1.39 7.96 -7.37
CA VAL A 148 0.87 8.12 -8.74
C VAL A 148 1.59 9.24 -9.48
N GLY A 149 1.90 10.36 -8.82
CA GLY A 149 2.69 11.43 -9.41
C GLY A 149 4.07 10.95 -9.88
N VAL A 150 4.74 10.09 -9.09
CA VAL A 150 6.01 9.48 -9.50
C VAL A 150 5.83 8.54 -10.69
N LEU A 151 4.77 7.73 -10.73
CA LEU A 151 4.48 6.86 -11.88
C LEU A 151 4.27 7.67 -13.17
N GLN A 152 3.50 8.76 -13.10
CA GLN A 152 3.26 9.64 -14.25
C GLN A 152 4.57 10.28 -14.74
N MET A 153 5.43 10.73 -13.81
CA MET A 153 6.75 11.25 -14.15
C MET A 153 7.60 10.20 -14.88
N LEU A 154 7.73 8.99 -14.33
CA LEU A 154 8.50 7.90 -14.95
C LEU A 154 7.94 7.51 -16.32
N HIS A 155 6.62 7.52 -16.48
CA HIS A 155 5.96 7.24 -17.75
C HIS A 155 6.31 8.30 -18.80
N SER A 156 6.21 9.58 -18.44
CA SER A 156 6.55 10.71 -19.34
C SER A 156 8.01 10.69 -19.80
N GLN A 157 8.91 10.15 -18.97
CA GLN A 157 10.32 9.96 -19.28
C GLN A 157 10.61 8.69 -20.08
N GLY A 158 9.60 7.84 -20.33
CA GLY A 158 9.76 6.58 -21.05
C GLY A 158 10.37 5.44 -20.22
N VAL A 159 10.70 5.67 -18.94
CA VAL A 159 11.47 4.74 -18.09
C VAL A 159 10.62 3.96 -17.08
N LEU A 160 9.29 4.17 -17.03
CA LEU A 160 8.41 3.39 -16.16
C LEU A 160 8.40 1.90 -16.57
N GLU A 161 8.83 1.05 -15.64
CA GLU A 161 8.87 -0.41 -15.79
C GLU A 161 7.46 -1.00 -15.77
N TRP A 162 7.26 -2.09 -16.53
CA TRP A 162 5.98 -2.79 -16.55
C TRP A 162 5.66 -3.39 -15.18
N GLU A 163 6.65 -3.95 -14.50
CA GLU A 163 6.52 -4.59 -13.19
C GLU A 163 6.01 -3.58 -12.14
N THR A 164 6.46 -2.32 -12.23
CA THR A 164 5.97 -1.22 -11.39
C THR A 164 4.51 -0.90 -11.69
N MET A 165 4.13 -0.85 -12.97
CA MET A 165 2.75 -0.60 -13.38
C MET A 165 1.80 -1.73 -12.98
N ASP A 166 2.23 -2.99 -13.09
CA ASP A 166 1.46 -4.15 -12.62
C ASP A 166 1.29 -4.14 -11.10
N THR A 167 2.37 -3.85 -10.37
CA THR A 167 2.33 -3.68 -8.91
C THR A 167 1.35 -2.57 -8.50
N ALA A 168 1.38 -1.43 -9.19
CA ALA A 168 0.43 -0.35 -8.95
C ALA A 168 -1.01 -0.83 -9.18
N SER A 169 -1.28 -1.49 -10.30
CA SER A 169 -2.62 -1.98 -10.65
C SER A 169 -3.19 -2.93 -9.60
N ARG A 170 -2.36 -3.86 -9.09
CA ARG A 170 -2.71 -4.75 -7.96
C ARG A 170 -3.01 -3.96 -6.69
N ALA A 171 -2.12 -3.08 -6.28
CA ALA A 171 -2.28 -2.26 -5.07
C ALA A 171 -3.57 -1.43 -5.10
N PHE A 172 -3.95 -0.90 -6.27
CA PHE A 172 -5.22 -0.20 -6.47
C PHE A 172 -6.43 -1.11 -6.31
N ALA A 173 -6.41 -2.29 -6.93
CA ALA A 173 -7.50 -3.26 -6.83
C ALA A 173 -7.68 -3.78 -5.39
N GLU A 174 -6.57 -4.04 -4.69
CA GLU A 174 -6.56 -4.45 -3.29
C GLU A 174 -7.05 -3.32 -2.37
N SER A 175 -6.56 -2.09 -2.55
CA SER A 175 -7.02 -0.92 -1.78
C SER A 175 -8.51 -0.66 -2.01
N TRP A 176 -8.99 -0.80 -3.25
CA TRP A 176 -10.42 -0.68 -3.56
C TRP A 176 -11.24 -1.76 -2.87
N SER A 177 -10.76 -3.00 -2.90
CA SER A 177 -11.42 -4.12 -2.23
C SER A 177 -11.47 -3.91 -0.72
N ALA A 178 -10.36 -3.48 -0.11
CA ALA A 178 -10.32 -3.11 1.31
C ALA A 178 -11.31 -1.99 1.62
N ALA A 179 -11.31 -0.88 0.88
CA ALA A 179 -12.23 0.23 1.09
C ALA A 179 -13.72 -0.16 0.94
N LYS A 180 -14.04 -1.18 0.13
CA LYS A 180 -15.42 -1.69 -0.01
C LYS A 180 -15.88 -2.56 1.16
N CYS A 181 -14.97 -3.22 1.86
CA CYS A 181 -15.31 -4.14 2.95
C CYS A 181 -15.64 -3.42 4.27
N TRP A 182 -15.33 -2.13 4.40
CA TRP A 182 -15.44 -1.39 5.66
C TRP A 182 -16.37 -0.18 5.52
N THR A 183 -17.16 0.09 6.56
CA THR A 183 -18.03 1.27 6.65
C THR A 183 -17.20 2.53 6.92
N GLY A 184 -17.69 3.70 6.48
CA GLY A 184 -16.98 4.97 6.68
C GLY A 184 -15.79 5.23 5.74
N MET A 185 -15.58 4.38 4.74
CA MET A 185 -14.45 4.48 3.79
C MET A 185 -14.75 5.33 2.53
N GLU A 186 -15.77 6.19 2.55
CA GLU A 186 -16.19 6.91 1.33
C GLU A 186 -15.09 7.82 0.77
N ARG A 187 -14.36 8.52 1.63
CA ARG A 187 -13.22 9.34 1.19
C ARG A 187 -12.08 8.50 0.61
N ALA A 188 -11.81 7.33 1.18
CA ALA A 188 -10.81 6.43 0.63
C ALA A 188 -11.22 5.96 -0.78
N LYS A 189 -12.49 5.61 -0.98
CA LYS A 189 -13.03 5.23 -2.29
C LYS A 189 -12.89 6.37 -3.31
N GLU A 190 -13.24 7.59 -2.93
CA GLU A 190 -13.07 8.78 -3.80
C GLU A 190 -11.61 9.01 -4.18
N ALA A 191 -10.70 8.93 -3.21
CA ALA A 191 -9.26 9.06 -3.43
C ALA A 191 -8.72 7.95 -4.37
N ILE A 192 -9.10 6.69 -4.13
CA ILE A 192 -8.73 5.55 -4.97
C ILE A 192 -9.23 5.75 -6.40
N GLN A 193 -10.48 6.18 -6.58
CA GLN A 193 -11.03 6.45 -7.91
C GLN A 193 -10.30 7.60 -8.61
N ALA A 194 -10.02 8.70 -7.91
CA ALA A 194 -9.31 9.85 -8.46
C ALA A 194 -7.88 9.46 -8.89
N ALA A 195 -7.18 8.71 -8.04
CA ALA A 195 -5.85 8.20 -8.33
C ALA A 195 -5.88 7.14 -9.46
N GLY A 196 -6.91 6.29 -9.50
CA GLY A 196 -7.12 5.27 -10.53
C GLY A 196 -7.41 5.87 -11.91
N ARG A 197 -8.16 6.99 -11.97
CA ARG A 197 -8.34 7.75 -13.23
C ARG A 197 -7.02 8.27 -13.78
N ARG A 198 -6.14 8.77 -12.91
CA ARG A 198 -4.79 9.23 -13.29
C ARG A 198 -3.90 8.08 -13.73
N LEU A 199 -4.01 6.92 -13.09
CA LEU A 199 -3.29 5.71 -13.46
C LEU A 199 -3.76 5.18 -14.83
N ARG A 200 -5.07 5.20 -15.08
CA ARG A 200 -5.67 4.78 -16.36
C ARG A 200 -5.15 5.61 -17.55
N ALA A 201 -4.80 6.87 -17.33
CA ALA A 201 -4.21 7.72 -18.36
C ALA A 201 -2.79 7.27 -18.80
N LEU A 202 -2.16 6.35 -18.06
CA LEU A 202 -0.85 5.78 -18.41
C LEU A 202 -0.97 4.51 -19.26
N LEU A 203 -2.17 3.95 -19.41
CA LEU A 203 -2.43 2.71 -20.12
C LEU A 203 -2.49 2.90 -21.63
N ASP A 204 -2.50 1.79 -22.36
CA ASP A 204 -2.57 1.84 -23.81
C ASP A 204 -3.92 2.46 -24.25
N PRO A 205 -3.94 3.46 -25.16
CA PRO A 205 -5.16 4.20 -25.51
C PRO A 205 -6.32 3.34 -26.02
N GLN A 206 -6.00 2.20 -26.62
CA GLN A 206 -6.96 1.25 -27.18
C GLN A 206 -7.31 0.12 -26.21
N ASP A 207 -6.52 -0.08 -25.15
CA ASP A 207 -6.68 -1.20 -24.22
C ASP A 207 -6.29 -0.79 -22.80
N TYR A 208 -7.31 -0.43 -22.00
CA TYR A 208 -7.15 -0.04 -20.59
C TYR A 208 -6.87 -1.23 -19.65
N VAL A 209 -6.59 -2.42 -20.16
CA VAL A 209 -6.01 -3.52 -19.35
C VAL A 209 -4.57 -3.83 -19.75
N ARG A 210 -3.97 -3.03 -20.64
CA ARG A 210 -2.57 -3.17 -21.06
C ARG A 210 -1.75 -1.94 -20.80
N TYR A 211 -0.46 -2.18 -20.57
CA TYR A 211 0.58 -1.18 -20.53
C TYR A 211 1.72 -1.62 -21.44
N ARG A 212 1.97 -0.84 -22.50
CA ARG A 212 3.00 -1.13 -23.52
C ARG A 212 2.82 -2.52 -24.12
N GLY A 213 1.58 -2.87 -24.47
CA GLY A 213 1.19 -4.14 -25.10
C GLY A 213 1.11 -5.33 -24.15
N ARG A 214 1.59 -5.21 -22.90
CA ARG A 214 1.54 -6.27 -21.89
C ARG A 214 0.32 -6.09 -20.99
N ARG A 215 -0.40 -7.18 -20.74
CA ARG A 215 -1.59 -7.20 -19.86
C ARG A 215 -1.21 -6.91 -18.41
N LEU A 216 -2.07 -6.18 -17.69
CA LEU A 216 -1.95 -5.90 -16.26
C LEU A 216 -2.96 -6.73 -15.46
N TYR A 217 -2.72 -6.89 -14.16
CA TYR A 217 -3.71 -7.38 -13.21
C TYR A 217 -4.97 -6.48 -13.15
N PRO A 218 -6.20 -7.04 -12.94
CA PRO A 218 -6.57 -8.45 -12.83
C PRO A 218 -7.00 -9.02 -14.18
N GLY A 219 -6.04 -9.34 -15.02
CA GLY A 219 -6.32 -10.17 -16.18
C GLY A 219 -6.36 -11.64 -15.79
N GLN A 220 -7.51 -12.17 -15.36
CA GLN A 220 -7.74 -13.61 -15.54
C GLN A 220 -7.94 -13.88 -17.03
N ASP A 221 -7.21 -14.84 -17.56
CA ASP A 221 -7.31 -15.33 -18.95
C ASP A 221 -8.70 -15.92 -19.25
#